data_AF-A0A5D4S2P7-F1
#
_entry.id   AF-A0A5D4S2P7-F1
#
_cell.length_a   1.000
_cell.length_b   1.000
_cell.length_c   1.000
_cell.angle_alpha   90.00
_cell.angle_beta   90.00
_cell.angle_gamma   90.00
#
_symmetry.space_group_name_H-M   'P 1'
#
loop_
_entity.id
_entity.type
_entity.pdbx_description
1 polymer ?
#
loop_
_entity_poly.entity_id
_entity_poly.type
_entity_poly.pdbx_seq_one_letter_code
_entity_poly.pdbx_strand_id
1 'polypeptide(L)'
;MPLPKDHIFFGYGSKLTNEQKEYVDSIIDNQLTIVNAKAGTGKTTLAVMAAKLLELELVYIFSPVEEKTLGYTPGSVEEKEAKYTVPLRDALLEINEEYDRVIKSEENIDNVKNGNAWVTAMSHVFARGTNIKGDKLVIIDEVQNFSKGELKKVLTRIHDSCKVCLIGHDGQIDLKDPKKSGFIPYLEHFRNEPYAKVCELSVNFRGELAKHADSLTW
;
A
#
# COMPACT_ATOMS: atom_id res chain seq x y z
N MET A 1 16.32 -6.73 -21.59
CA MET A 1 17.64 -6.14 -21.22
C MET A 1 17.77 -6.27 -19.71
N PRO A 2 18.86 -6.83 -19.15
CA PRO A 2 19.04 -6.82 -17.70
C PRO A 2 19.15 -5.37 -17.23
N LEU A 3 18.51 -5.06 -16.12
CA LEU A 3 18.56 -3.73 -15.51
C LEU A 3 19.99 -3.41 -15.04
N PRO A 4 20.38 -2.13 -14.90
CA PRO A 4 21.64 -1.73 -14.29
C PRO A 4 21.82 -2.30 -12.87
N LYS A 5 23.04 -2.61 -12.44
CA LYS A 5 23.33 -3.24 -11.12
C LYS A 5 22.87 -2.44 -9.91
N ASP A 6 22.82 -1.14 -10.10
CA ASP A 6 22.42 -0.08 -9.18
C ASP A 6 20.93 0.26 -9.26
N HIS A 7 20.19 -0.33 -10.21
CA HIS A 7 18.76 -0.14 -10.35
C HIS A 7 18.01 -0.89 -9.23
N ILE A 8 16.98 -0.29 -8.65
CA ILE A 8 16.24 -0.88 -7.52
C ILE A 8 15.59 -2.24 -7.86
N PHE A 9 15.23 -2.44 -9.13
CA PHE A 9 14.72 -3.72 -9.65
C PHE A 9 15.83 -4.71 -10.09
N PHE A 10 17.12 -4.39 -9.90
CA PHE A 10 18.22 -5.27 -10.25
C PHE A 10 18.13 -6.57 -9.46
N GLY A 11 18.10 -7.70 -10.16
CA GLY A 11 17.89 -9.01 -9.54
C GLY A 11 16.42 -9.35 -9.20
N TYR A 12 15.49 -8.39 -9.27
CA TYR A 12 14.04 -8.61 -9.13
C TYR A 12 13.35 -8.80 -10.48
N GLY A 13 13.68 -7.99 -11.50
CA GLY A 13 12.93 -7.98 -12.77
C GLY A 13 12.86 -9.33 -13.50
N SER A 14 13.90 -10.16 -13.43
CA SER A 14 13.90 -11.52 -13.97
C SER A 14 13.20 -12.56 -13.09
N LYS A 15 12.93 -12.22 -11.83
CA LYS A 15 12.26 -13.06 -10.83
C LYS A 15 10.78 -12.74 -10.67
N LEU A 16 10.32 -11.57 -11.16
CA LEU A 16 8.91 -11.19 -11.13
C LEU A 16 8.08 -12.12 -12.01
N THR A 17 6.93 -12.56 -11.50
CA THR A 17 5.90 -13.23 -12.30
C THR A 17 5.28 -12.25 -13.30
N ASN A 18 4.55 -12.77 -14.28
CA ASN A 18 3.84 -11.92 -15.24
C ASN A 18 2.82 -11.01 -14.54
N GLU A 19 2.09 -11.54 -13.55
CA GLU A 19 1.16 -10.77 -12.71
C GLU A 19 1.84 -9.60 -11.98
N GLN A 20 3.03 -9.84 -11.40
CA GLN A 20 3.80 -8.79 -10.73
C GLN A 20 4.32 -7.74 -11.69
N LYS A 21 4.72 -8.13 -12.91
CA LYS A 21 5.12 -7.18 -13.95
C LYS A 21 3.93 -6.32 -14.38
N GLU A 22 2.78 -6.94 -14.67
CA GLU A 22 1.56 -6.21 -15.03
C GLU A 22 1.14 -5.24 -13.93
N TYR A 23 1.27 -5.62 -12.66
CA TYR A 23 1.00 -4.73 -11.53
C TYR A 23 1.94 -3.54 -11.46
N VAL A 24 3.25 -3.75 -11.64
CA VAL A 24 4.24 -2.64 -11.67
C VAL A 24 4.00 -1.72 -12.86
N ASP A 25 3.81 -2.30 -14.06
CA ASP A 25 3.51 -1.55 -15.28
C ASP A 25 2.21 -0.73 -15.09
N SER A 26 1.20 -1.32 -14.45
CA SER A 26 -0.04 -0.62 -14.11
C SER A 26 0.19 0.61 -13.25
N ILE A 27 1.04 0.53 -12.21
CA ILE A 27 1.38 1.67 -11.35
C ILE A 27 2.08 2.77 -12.17
N ILE A 28 2.96 2.39 -13.10
CA ILE A 28 3.71 3.32 -13.95
C ILE A 28 2.80 4.01 -14.96
N ASP A 29 1.89 3.27 -15.59
CA ASP A 29 1.13 3.76 -16.75
C ASP A 29 -0.22 4.38 -16.38
N ASN A 30 -0.81 4.03 -15.24
CA ASN A 30 -2.16 4.47 -14.86
C ASN A 30 -2.15 5.45 -13.69
N GLN A 31 -3.21 6.23 -13.56
CA GLN A 31 -3.42 7.06 -12.36
C GLN A 31 -3.85 6.18 -11.18
N LEU A 32 -4.70 5.19 -11.42
CA LEU A 32 -5.24 4.30 -10.38
C LEU A 32 -4.91 2.85 -10.71
N THR A 33 -4.24 2.16 -9.80
CA THR A 33 -4.08 0.71 -9.83
C THR A 33 -4.86 0.11 -8.66
N ILE A 34 -5.70 -0.89 -8.94
CA ILE A 34 -6.40 -1.66 -7.91
C ILE A 34 -5.92 -3.09 -8.03
N VAL A 35 -5.35 -3.63 -6.96
CA VAL A 35 -4.84 -5.01 -6.98
C VAL A 35 -5.56 -5.86 -5.96
N ASN A 36 -6.15 -6.96 -6.44
CA ASN A 36 -6.60 -8.06 -5.59
C ASN A 36 -5.45 -9.06 -5.47
N ALA A 37 -4.91 -9.19 -4.27
CA ALA A 37 -3.62 -9.84 -4.06
C ALA A 37 -3.65 -10.77 -2.87
N LYS A 38 -3.26 -12.03 -3.09
CA LYS A 38 -3.05 -12.98 -1.99
C LYS A 38 -1.91 -12.51 -1.09
N ALA A 39 -1.95 -12.95 0.17
CA ALA A 39 -0.89 -12.66 1.11
C ALA A 39 0.46 -13.28 0.67
N GLY A 40 1.56 -12.52 0.81
CA GLY A 40 2.90 -12.97 0.42
C GLY A 40 3.19 -12.91 -1.09
N THR A 41 2.49 -12.05 -1.82
CA THR A 41 2.71 -11.78 -3.26
C THR A 41 3.68 -10.61 -3.54
N GLY A 42 4.17 -9.92 -2.50
CA GLY A 42 5.04 -8.75 -2.63
C GLY A 42 4.31 -7.44 -2.99
N LYS A 43 2.96 -7.42 -2.85
CA LYS A 43 2.08 -6.30 -3.24
C LYS A 43 2.55 -4.92 -2.76
N THR A 44 2.91 -4.81 -1.48
CA THR A 44 3.34 -3.56 -0.85
C THR A 44 4.75 -3.18 -1.28
N THR A 45 5.71 -4.13 -1.25
CA THR A 45 7.09 -3.91 -1.72
C THR A 45 7.15 -3.40 -3.16
N LEU A 46 6.41 -4.04 -4.07
CA LEU A 46 6.39 -3.65 -5.49
C LEU A 46 5.88 -2.22 -5.67
N ALA A 47 4.87 -1.80 -4.91
CA ALA A 47 4.35 -0.43 -4.96
C ALA A 47 5.32 0.60 -4.34
N VAL A 48 5.95 0.28 -3.20
CA VAL A 48 6.98 1.13 -2.59
C VAL A 48 8.18 1.30 -3.52
N MET A 49 8.63 0.21 -4.14
CA MET A 49 9.70 0.22 -5.13
C MET A 49 9.32 1.04 -6.37
N ALA A 50 8.07 0.95 -6.83
CA ALA A 50 7.58 1.76 -7.94
C ALA A 50 7.59 3.25 -7.61
N ALA A 51 7.19 3.66 -6.40
CA ALA A 51 7.31 5.05 -5.97
C ALA A 51 8.76 5.53 -6.02
N LYS A 52 9.70 4.73 -5.51
CA LYS A 52 11.13 5.06 -5.52
C LYS A 52 11.70 5.15 -6.94
N LEU A 53 11.32 4.22 -7.83
CA LEU A 53 11.76 4.22 -9.23
C LEU A 53 11.26 5.46 -9.99
N LEU A 54 10.02 5.87 -9.73
CA LEU A 54 9.40 7.04 -10.34
C LEU A 54 9.80 8.35 -9.64
N GLU A 55 10.66 8.29 -8.63
CA GLU A 55 11.08 9.43 -7.79
C GLU A 55 9.88 10.18 -7.17
N LEU A 56 8.82 9.45 -6.83
CA LEU A 56 7.60 9.99 -6.22
C LEU A 56 7.70 9.97 -4.71
N GLU A 57 7.13 10.98 -4.06
CA GLU A 57 6.84 10.90 -2.63
C GLU A 57 5.80 9.80 -2.36
N LEU A 58 6.04 8.98 -1.35
CA LEU A 58 5.12 7.92 -0.95
C LEU A 58 4.21 8.39 0.17
N VAL A 59 2.90 8.29 -0.03
CA VAL A 59 1.90 8.44 1.03
C VAL A 59 1.25 7.08 1.30
N TYR A 60 1.53 6.50 2.45
CA TYR A 60 1.01 5.21 2.88
C TYR A 60 -0.15 5.42 3.87
N ILE A 61 -1.34 4.95 3.51
CA ILE A 61 -2.57 5.09 4.29
C ILE A 61 -3.01 3.71 4.79
N PHE A 62 -3.20 3.59 6.09
CA PHE A 62 -3.66 2.37 6.74
C PHE A 62 -4.98 2.56 7.49
N SER A 63 -5.70 1.45 7.72
CA SER A 63 -6.88 1.41 8.59
C SER A 63 -6.53 0.76 9.93
N PRO A 64 -6.75 1.44 11.06
CA PRO A 64 -6.76 0.79 12.35
C PRO A 64 -8.06 -0.02 12.47
N VAL A 65 -7.99 -1.32 12.18
CA VAL A 65 -9.14 -2.25 12.10
C VAL A 65 -9.98 -2.30 13.39
N GLU A 66 -9.48 -1.76 14.51
CA GLU A 66 -10.17 -1.73 15.80
C GLU A 66 -10.24 -0.33 16.46
N GLU A 67 -11.21 0.49 16.07
CA GLU A 67 -11.57 1.71 16.82
C GLU A 67 -12.09 1.41 18.25
N LYS A 68 -12.51 0.16 18.57
CA LYS A 68 -13.06 -0.17 19.89
C LYS A 68 -12.02 -0.55 20.95
N THR A 69 -10.79 -0.85 20.56
CA THR A 69 -9.71 -1.25 21.49
C THR A 69 -8.65 -0.16 21.67
N LEU A 70 -8.74 0.94 20.91
CA LEU A 70 -7.89 2.12 21.10
C LEU A 70 -8.04 2.73 22.51
N GLY A 71 -9.14 2.40 23.21
CA GLY A 71 -9.39 2.77 24.60
C GLY A 71 -8.51 2.09 25.65
N TYR A 72 -7.73 1.05 25.32
CA TYR A 72 -6.98 0.30 26.34
C TYR A 72 -5.63 -0.28 25.89
N THR A 73 -4.97 0.30 24.88
CA THR A 73 -3.53 0.04 24.71
C THR A 73 -2.75 1.20 25.36
N PRO A 74 -2.08 0.98 26.50
CA PRO A 74 -1.15 1.98 27.04
C PRO A 74 0.01 2.19 26.06
N GLY A 75 0.39 3.44 25.83
CA GLY A 75 1.48 3.81 24.90
C GLY A 75 1.23 5.16 24.20
N SER A 76 2.27 5.74 23.62
CA SER A 76 2.18 6.99 22.85
C SER A 76 1.41 6.78 21.53
N VAL A 77 1.01 7.86 20.86
CA VAL A 77 0.33 7.75 19.54
C VAL A 77 1.25 7.03 18.54
N GLU A 78 2.54 7.33 18.58
CA GLU A 78 3.56 6.73 17.72
C GLU A 78 3.67 5.22 17.93
N GLU A 79 3.64 4.73 19.18
CA GLU A 79 3.69 3.30 19.49
C GLU A 79 2.45 2.54 18.97
N LYS A 80 1.29 3.20 18.93
CA LYS A 80 0.07 2.62 18.38
C LYS A 80 0.12 2.56 16.86
N GLU A 81 0.64 3.60 16.20
CA GLU A 81 0.79 3.66 14.74
C GLU A 81 1.90 2.72 14.22
N ALA A 82 2.94 2.47 15.02
CA ALA A 82 4.02 1.55 14.68
C ALA A 82 3.53 0.15 14.31
N LYS A 83 2.42 -0.32 14.92
CA LYS A 83 1.83 -1.64 14.62
C LYS A 83 1.27 -1.73 13.20
N TYR A 84 0.75 -0.64 12.67
CA TYR A 84 0.10 -0.60 11.35
C TYR A 84 1.09 -0.28 10.22
N THR A 85 2.29 0.18 10.57
CA THR A 85 3.35 0.49 9.60
C THR A 85 4.34 -0.66 9.40
N VAL A 86 4.16 -1.80 10.08
CA VAL A 86 5.02 -2.99 9.90
C VAL A 86 5.11 -3.43 8.42
N PRO A 87 4.01 -3.55 7.65
CA PRO A 87 4.12 -3.92 6.23
C PRO A 87 4.93 -2.92 5.40
N LEU A 88 4.81 -1.62 5.71
CA LEU A 88 5.60 -0.57 5.07
C LEU A 88 7.08 -0.65 5.46
N ARG A 89 7.39 -0.91 6.73
CA ARG A 89 8.77 -1.08 7.22
C ARG A 89 9.45 -2.26 6.54
N ASP A 90 8.76 -3.38 6.43
CA ASP A 90 9.28 -4.58 5.75
C ASP A 90 9.50 -4.30 4.26
N ALA A 91 8.56 -3.64 3.59
CA ALA A 91 8.67 -3.24 2.18
C ALA A 91 9.86 -2.30 1.92
N LEU A 92 10.13 -1.35 2.82
CA LEU A 92 11.28 -0.46 2.73
C LEU A 92 12.59 -1.20 2.96
N LEU A 93 12.63 -2.10 3.95
CA LEU A 93 13.81 -2.91 4.22
C LEU A 93 14.17 -3.81 3.04
N GLU A 94 13.18 -4.40 2.35
CA GLU A 94 13.40 -5.21 1.15
C GLU A 94 14.08 -4.44 0.00
N ILE A 95 13.93 -3.12 -0.03
CA ILE A 95 14.60 -2.25 -1.01
C ILE A 95 15.83 -1.52 -0.44
N ASN A 96 16.32 -1.96 0.72
CA ASN A 96 17.46 -1.37 1.45
C ASN A 96 17.25 0.10 1.89
N GLU A 97 16.01 0.48 2.17
CA GLU A 97 15.67 1.79 2.75
C GLU A 97 15.36 1.63 4.24
N GLU A 98 16.04 2.41 5.07
CA GLU A 98 15.79 2.44 6.51
C GLU A 98 14.58 3.33 6.81
N TYR A 99 13.54 2.77 7.45
CA TYR A 99 12.29 3.48 7.75
C TYR A 99 12.54 4.84 8.41
N ASP A 100 13.35 4.88 9.46
CA ASP A 100 13.61 6.10 10.23
C ASP A 100 14.36 7.17 9.43
N ARG A 101 15.09 6.78 8.38
CA ARG A 101 15.76 7.72 7.47
C ARG A 101 14.78 8.34 6.48
N VAL A 102 13.84 7.56 5.95
CA VAL A 102 12.97 7.96 4.84
C VAL A 102 11.61 8.50 5.26
N ILE A 103 11.17 8.23 6.49
CA ILE A 103 9.88 8.71 7.01
C ILE A 103 9.94 10.22 7.30
N LYS A 104 8.91 10.94 6.87
CA LYS A 104 8.72 12.36 7.22
C LYS A 104 8.08 12.44 8.60
N SER A 105 8.82 12.96 9.57
CA SER A 105 8.34 13.24 10.92
C SER A 105 9.06 14.48 11.48
N GLU A 106 8.49 15.07 12.54
CA GLU A 106 9.14 16.17 13.27
C GLU A 106 10.45 15.73 13.96
N GLU A 107 10.60 14.44 14.24
CA GLU A 107 11.82 13.87 14.81
C GLU A 107 12.91 13.63 13.73
N ASN A 108 12.55 13.66 12.45
CA ASN A 108 13.44 13.39 11.32
C ASN A 108 13.70 14.63 10.43
N ILE A 109 13.73 15.82 11.05
CA ILE A 109 13.85 17.11 10.34
C ILE A 109 15.07 17.19 9.42
N ASP A 110 16.20 16.63 9.82
CA ASP A 110 17.44 16.73 9.02
C ASP A 110 17.32 15.97 7.70
N ASN A 111 16.75 14.75 7.71
CA ASN A 111 16.50 14.02 6.47
C ASN A 111 15.40 14.68 5.63
N VAL A 112 14.41 15.31 6.24
CA VAL A 112 13.41 16.13 5.52
C VAL A 112 14.09 17.29 4.79
N LYS A 113 14.95 18.05 5.47
CA LYS A 113 15.68 19.18 4.87
C LYS A 113 16.66 18.75 3.78
N ASN A 114 17.30 17.60 3.96
CA ASN A 114 18.27 17.06 3.00
C ASN A 114 17.60 16.34 1.81
N GLY A 115 16.27 16.25 1.77
CA GLY A 115 15.54 15.53 0.72
C GLY A 115 15.64 14.00 0.79
N ASN A 116 16.15 13.46 1.90
CA ASN A 116 16.23 12.01 2.14
C ASN A 116 14.89 11.43 2.58
N ALA A 117 14.03 12.21 3.24
CA ALA A 117 12.72 11.77 3.71
C ALA A 117 11.65 11.97 2.63
N TRP A 118 11.12 10.88 2.10
CA TRP A 118 10.18 10.87 0.97
C TRP A 118 8.90 10.08 1.28
N VAL A 119 8.78 9.46 2.46
CA VAL A 119 7.64 8.64 2.87
C VAL A 119 6.81 9.36 3.93
N THR A 120 5.49 9.29 3.85
CA THR A 120 4.55 9.69 4.91
C THR A 120 3.62 8.53 5.18
N ALA A 121 3.51 8.09 6.44
CA ALA A 121 2.54 7.09 6.85
C ALA A 121 1.46 7.75 7.71
N MET A 122 0.19 7.48 7.44
CA MET A 122 -0.91 8.05 8.22
C MET A 122 -2.13 7.13 8.27
N SER A 123 -2.91 7.22 9.35
CA SER A 123 -4.24 6.61 9.40
C SER A 123 -5.21 7.31 8.45
N HIS A 124 -6.15 6.55 7.89
CA HIS A 124 -7.22 7.07 7.03
C HIS A 124 -8.07 8.18 7.69
N VAL A 125 -8.12 8.21 9.02
CA VAL A 125 -8.83 9.25 9.79
C VAL A 125 -8.18 10.62 9.57
N PHE A 126 -6.85 10.68 9.46
CA PHE A 126 -6.09 11.92 9.23
C PHE A 126 -6.06 12.36 7.77
N ALA A 127 -6.34 11.46 6.83
CA ALA A 127 -6.55 11.84 5.43
C ALA A 127 -7.81 12.73 5.27
N ARG A 128 -8.75 12.68 6.23
CA ARG A 128 -9.94 13.54 6.20
C ARG A 128 -9.56 15.00 6.43
N GLY A 129 -9.86 15.85 5.44
CA GLY A 129 -9.64 17.30 5.55
C GLY A 129 -8.27 17.76 5.05
N THR A 130 -7.44 16.84 4.57
CA THR A 130 -6.23 17.17 3.81
C THR A 130 -6.53 17.21 2.30
N ASN A 131 -5.58 17.69 1.52
CA ASN A 131 -5.61 17.59 0.06
C ASN A 131 -4.27 17.02 -0.39
N ILE A 132 -4.27 15.78 -0.88
CA ILE A 132 -3.08 15.08 -1.33
C ILE A 132 -2.87 15.42 -2.80
N LYS A 133 -1.84 16.23 -3.07
CA LYS A 133 -1.48 16.72 -4.40
C LYS A 133 0.04 16.72 -4.61
N GLY A 134 0.45 16.85 -5.87
CA GLY A 134 1.85 16.78 -6.32
C GLY A 134 2.25 15.38 -6.76
N ASP A 135 3.54 15.22 -7.05
CA ASP A 135 4.14 14.00 -7.58
C ASP A 135 4.28 12.95 -6.47
N LYS A 136 3.17 12.25 -6.22
CA LYS A 136 3.02 11.28 -5.13
C LYS A 136 2.44 9.97 -5.63
N LEU A 137 2.90 8.88 -5.04
CA LEU A 137 2.18 7.61 -5.04
C LEU A 137 1.45 7.46 -3.70
N VAL A 138 0.13 7.37 -3.74
CA VAL A 138 -0.70 7.08 -2.57
C VAL A 138 -0.99 5.59 -2.52
N ILE A 139 -0.44 4.88 -1.55
CA ILE A 139 -0.78 3.49 -1.27
C ILE A 139 -1.84 3.47 -0.17
N ILE A 140 -2.99 2.86 -0.46
CA ILE A 140 -3.97 2.49 0.57
C ILE A 140 -3.89 0.97 0.67
N ASP A 141 -3.38 0.47 1.78
CA ASP A 141 -3.16 -0.97 2.00
C ASP A 141 -4.30 -1.58 2.82
N GLU A 142 -4.50 -2.89 2.68
CA GLU A 142 -5.57 -3.65 3.32
C GLU A 142 -6.96 -3.02 3.09
N VAL A 143 -7.23 -2.59 1.86
CA VAL A 143 -8.44 -1.85 1.43
C VAL A 143 -9.73 -2.60 1.75
N GLN A 144 -9.68 -3.93 1.84
CA GLN A 144 -10.82 -4.75 2.24
C GLN A 144 -11.31 -4.45 3.66
N ASN A 145 -10.45 -3.87 4.50
CA ASN A 145 -10.74 -3.45 5.88
C ASN A 145 -11.25 -2.00 5.99
N PHE A 146 -11.61 -1.39 4.87
CA PHE A 146 -12.27 -0.09 4.84
C PHE A 146 -13.72 -0.27 4.42
N SER A 147 -14.64 0.42 5.08
CA SER A 147 -16.00 0.58 4.57
C SER A 147 -16.03 1.44 3.31
N LYS A 148 -17.11 1.32 2.52
CA LYS A 148 -17.37 2.20 1.36
C LYS A 148 -17.25 3.68 1.71
N GLY A 149 -17.72 4.06 2.90
CA GLY A 149 -17.72 5.44 3.38
C GLY A 149 -16.33 5.93 3.77
N GLU A 150 -15.50 5.08 4.38
CA GLU A 150 -14.11 5.41 4.72
C GLU A 150 -13.26 5.57 3.47
N LEU A 151 -13.34 4.63 2.50
CA LEU A 151 -12.65 4.79 1.22
C LEU A 151 -13.10 6.06 0.49
N LYS A 152 -14.40 6.38 0.49
CA LYS A 152 -14.88 7.63 -0.11
C LYS A 152 -14.22 8.86 0.53
N LYS A 153 -14.11 8.89 1.86
CA LYS A 153 -13.52 10.02 2.60
C LYS A 153 -12.03 10.22 2.28
N VAL A 154 -11.31 9.15 1.94
CA VAL A 154 -9.89 9.18 1.56
C VAL A 154 -9.74 9.53 0.07
N LEU A 155 -10.36 8.74 -0.81
CA LEU A 155 -10.21 8.86 -2.27
C LEU A 155 -10.58 10.26 -2.78
N THR A 156 -11.60 10.90 -2.20
CA THR A 156 -12.02 12.27 -2.56
C THR A 156 -11.05 13.38 -2.15
N ARG A 157 -9.91 13.04 -1.54
CA ARG A 157 -8.85 13.98 -1.13
C ARG A 157 -7.62 13.88 -2.01
N ILE A 158 -7.58 12.94 -2.93
CA ILE A 158 -6.44 12.71 -3.81
C ILE A 158 -6.69 13.47 -5.11
N HIS A 159 -5.75 14.34 -5.48
CA HIS A 159 -5.78 15.12 -6.70
C HIS A 159 -5.25 14.31 -7.89
N ASP A 160 -5.65 14.68 -9.11
CA ASP A 160 -5.28 13.96 -10.35
C ASP A 160 -3.78 13.98 -10.68
N SER A 161 -3.01 14.83 -10.00
CA SER A 161 -1.55 14.84 -10.07
C SER A 161 -0.90 13.63 -9.40
N CYS A 162 -1.63 12.92 -8.53
CA CYS A 162 -1.11 11.78 -7.80
C CYS A 162 -1.44 10.46 -8.51
N LYS A 163 -0.56 9.49 -8.34
CA LYS A 163 -0.86 8.08 -8.61
C LYS A 163 -1.44 7.44 -7.35
N VAL A 164 -2.29 6.44 -7.51
CA VAL A 164 -2.97 5.74 -6.42
C VAL A 164 -2.87 4.24 -6.62
N CYS A 165 -2.53 3.54 -5.55
CA CYS A 165 -2.54 2.08 -5.49
C CYS A 165 -3.47 1.62 -4.37
N LEU A 166 -4.59 0.99 -4.74
CA LEU A 166 -5.48 0.30 -3.82
C LEU A 166 -5.08 -1.17 -3.72
N ILE A 167 -4.62 -1.57 -2.55
CA ILE A 167 -4.14 -2.93 -2.32
C ILE A 167 -5.11 -3.64 -1.38
N GLY A 168 -5.65 -4.78 -1.79
CA GLY A 168 -6.54 -5.55 -0.92
C GLY A 168 -6.61 -7.03 -1.28
N HIS A 169 -7.32 -7.78 -0.43
CA HIS A 169 -7.67 -9.18 -0.69
C HIS A 169 -9.13 -9.40 -0.31
N ASP A 170 -9.96 -9.74 -1.29
CA ASP A 170 -11.38 -10.03 -1.12
C ASP A 170 -11.70 -11.20 -0.16
N GLY A 171 -10.79 -12.14 0.00
CA GLY A 171 -10.89 -13.29 0.91
C GLY A 171 -10.42 -13.04 2.35
N GLN A 172 -9.85 -11.88 2.68
CA GLN A 172 -9.28 -11.58 4.00
C GLN A 172 -9.90 -10.32 4.62
N ILE A 173 -11.23 -10.30 4.72
CA ILE A 173 -11.99 -9.17 5.29
C ILE A 173 -12.09 -9.31 6.80
N ASP A 174 -11.45 -8.42 7.55
CA ASP A 174 -11.45 -8.39 9.03
C ASP A 174 -12.59 -7.54 9.63
N LEU A 175 -13.44 -6.95 8.78
CA LEU A 175 -14.58 -6.17 9.24
C LEU A 175 -15.61 -7.06 9.95
N LYS A 176 -16.18 -6.55 11.05
CA LYS A 176 -17.28 -7.23 11.79
C LYS A 176 -18.48 -7.62 10.91
N ASP A 177 -18.73 -6.82 9.88
CA ASP A 177 -19.70 -7.14 8.83
C ASP A 177 -18.97 -7.06 7.48
N PRO A 178 -18.52 -8.20 6.92
CA PRO A 178 -17.75 -8.22 5.69
C PRO A 178 -18.45 -7.56 4.50
N LYS A 179 -19.80 -7.51 4.49
CA LYS A 179 -20.59 -6.85 3.43
C LYS A 179 -20.40 -5.33 3.39
N LYS A 180 -19.85 -4.74 4.46
CA LYS A 180 -19.54 -3.31 4.51
C LYS A 180 -18.26 -2.95 3.79
N SER A 181 -17.41 -3.93 3.50
CA SER A 181 -16.16 -3.70 2.77
C SER A 181 -16.40 -2.91 1.50
N GLY A 182 -15.56 -1.89 1.29
CA GLY A 182 -15.59 -1.06 0.10
C GLY A 182 -14.74 -1.60 -1.04
N PHE A 183 -13.90 -2.60 -0.82
CA PHE A 183 -12.90 -3.04 -1.78
C PHE A 183 -13.50 -3.51 -3.11
N ILE A 184 -14.26 -4.60 -3.11
CA ILE A 184 -14.94 -5.10 -4.33
C ILE A 184 -15.84 -4.03 -4.97
N PRO A 185 -16.70 -3.30 -4.22
CA PRO A 185 -17.49 -2.20 -4.79
C PRO A 185 -16.68 -1.16 -5.56
N TYR A 186 -15.54 -0.68 -5.02
CA TYR A 186 -14.71 0.30 -5.72
C TYR A 186 -13.89 -0.33 -6.86
N LEU A 187 -13.46 -1.58 -6.71
CA LEU A 187 -12.81 -2.33 -7.77
C LEU A 187 -13.73 -2.42 -9.00
N GLU A 188 -14.99 -2.82 -8.83
CA GLU A 188 -15.96 -2.86 -9.92
C GLU A 188 -16.31 -1.47 -10.45
N HIS A 189 -16.40 -0.47 -9.57
CA HIS A 189 -16.73 0.90 -9.97
C HIS A 189 -15.69 1.50 -10.93
N PHE A 190 -14.40 1.22 -10.69
CA PHE A 190 -13.29 1.76 -11.49
C PHE A 190 -12.82 0.82 -12.61
N ARG A 191 -13.35 -0.42 -12.70
CA ARG A 191 -12.83 -1.47 -13.59
C ARG A 191 -12.70 -1.04 -15.07
N ASN A 192 -13.60 -0.18 -15.55
CA ASN A 192 -13.67 0.24 -16.96
C ASN A 192 -13.24 1.69 -17.18
N GLU A 193 -12.72 2.36 -16.16
CA GLU A 193 -12.25 3.74 -16.29
C GLU A 193 -10.90 3.78 -17.02
N PRO A 194 -10.68 4.69 -17.98
CA PRO A 194 -9.49 4.68 -18.83
C PRO A 194 -8.19 5.03 -18.09
N TYR A 195 -8.30 5.62 -16.89
CA TYR A 195 -7.17 5.98 -16.02
C TYR A 195 -6.92 4.94 -14.93
N ALA A 196 -7.69 3.85 -14.92
CA ALA A 196 -7.64 2.81 -13.90
C ALA A 196 -7.35 1.44 -14.50
N LYS A 197 -6.65 0.61 -13.73
CA LYS A 197 -6.38 -0.78 -14.09
C LYS A 197 -6.54 -1.67 -12.86
N VAL A 198 -7.28 -2.77 -13.05
CA VAL A 198 -7.43 -3.84 -12.06
C VAL A 198 -6.40 -4.93 -12.37
N CYS A 199 -5.62 -5.31 -11.35
CA CYS A 199 -4.61 -6.35 -11.40
C CYS A 199 -4.95 -7.47 -10.41
N GLU A 200 -4.45 -8.67 -10.69
CA GLU A 200 -4.55 -9.83 -9.81
C GLU A 200 -3.15 -10.32 -9.47
N LEU A 201 -2.88 -10.61 -8.20
CA LEU A 201 -1.67 -11.31 -7.75
C LEU A 201 -2.06 -12.61 -7.04
N SER A 202 -1.99 -13.71 -7.77
CA SER A 202 -2.48 -15.01 -7.33
C SER A 202 -1.37 -15.94 -6.82
N VAL A 203 -0.13 -15.72 -7.26
CA VAL A 203 1.01 -16.57 -6.91
C VAL A 203 1.53 -16.27 -5.50
N ASN A 204 1.17 -17.13 -4.55
CA ASN A 204 1.66 -17.05 -3.18
C ASN A 204 3.11 -17.59 -3.07
N PHE A 205 4.04 -16.75 -2.61
CA PHE A 205 5.45 -17.13 -2.41
C PHE A 205 5.77 -17.60 -0.98
N ARG A 206 4.79 -17.72 -0.09
CA ARG A 206 4.98 -18.26 1.25
C ARG A 206 5.36 -19.75 1.19
N GLY A 207 6.02 -20.22 2.25
CA GLY A 207 6.40 -21.63 2.41
C GLY A 207 5.19 -22.58 2.44
N GLU A 208 5.46 -23.88 2.24
CA GLU A 208 4.43 -24.93 2.09
C GLU A 208 3.43 -24.97 3.24
N LEU A 209 3.89 -24.78 4.49
CA LEU A 209 3.04 -24.72 5.67
C LEU A 209 1.94 -23.66 5.55
N ALA A 210 2.33 -22.44 5.17
CA ALA A 210 1.40 -21.32 5.07
C ALA A 210 0.40 -21.51 3.92
N LYS A 211 0.85 -22.10 2.80
CA LYS A 211 -0.03 -22.46 1.67
C LYS A 211 -1.06 -23.50 2.07
N HIS A 212 -0.65 -24.51 2.84
CA HIS A 212 -1.56 -25.54 3.30
C HIS A 212 -2.61 -24.97 4.27
N ALA A 213 -2.19 -24.13 5.21
CA ALA A 213 -3.11 -23.45 6.14
C ALA A 213 -4.12 -22.55 5.41
N ASP A 214 -3.69 -21.79 4.40
CA ASP A 214 -4.55 -20.89 3.60
C ASP A 214 -5.59 -21.65 2.75
N SER A 215 -5.36 -22.93 2.45
CA SER A 215 -6.28 -23.75 1.66
C SER A 215 -7.49 -24.29 2.44
N LEU A 216 -7.51 -24.10 3.77
CA LEU A 216 -8.59 -24.58 4.62
C LEU A 216 -9.83 -23.68 4.46
N THR A 217 -10.90 -24.22 3.88
CA THR A 217 -12.20 -23.54 3.77
C THR A 217 -13.16 -24.03 4.87
N TRP A 218 -13.87 -23.12 5.53
CA TRP A 218 -14.93 -23.40 6.52
C TRP A 218 -16.18 -22.57 6.26
#